data_AF-A0A517MMK7-F1
#
_entry.id   AF-A0A517MMK7-F1
#
_cell.length_a   1.000
_cell.length_b   1.000
_cell.length_c   1.000
_cell.angle_alpha   90.00
_cell.angle_beta   90.00
_cell.angle_gamma   90.00
#
_symmetry.space_group_name_H-M   'P 1'
#
loop_
_entity.id
_entity.type
_entity.pdbx_description
1 polymer ?
#
loop_
_entity_poly.entity_id
_entity_poly.type
_entity_poly.pdbx_seq_one_letter_code
_entity_poly.pdbx_strand_id
1 'polypeptide(L)'
;MNDIRLCRWVAFQAIVLGILFAQASPVLAGFGIKADFEGTRFQGNGREAVKVKLAGHGRTNVYVDELKWKVTESTNAAKSAVGSVFSSFCIALPEPAISGTRYQVQDVAVSQFGSGASFLCGRQLTALGSLFYNFYDRVTNGATAAAFQLAVWEIVYDTSGRSSRYDVTNGNFQAENQRSIRRMSNDWLGALTNNGVPLRIYTTNRGQSQIGMSPPVPSNLSAVPEPFSAVVWSVLGCVAGIAGWRRRRSHTTLAI
;
A
#
# COMPACT_ATOMS: atom_id res chain seq x y z
N MET A 1 30.64 -67.31 -14.87
CA MET A 1 29.86 -67.88 -13.75
C MET A 1 28.83 -66.83 -13.32
N ASN A 2 27.57 -67.13 -13.68
CA ASN A 2 26.28 -66.75 -13.06
C ASN A 2 25.99 -65.24 -12.95
N ASP A 3 25.14 -64.59 -13.75
CA ASP A 3 23.80 -64.84 -14.30
C ASP A 3 22.64 -64.87 -13.27
N ILE A 4 21.50 -64.29 -13.69
CA ILE A 4 20.12 -64.37 -13.18
C ILE A 4 19.54 -63.15 -12.43
N ARG A 5 18.87 -62.28 -13.22
CA ARG A 5 17.42 -61.90 -13.20
C ARG A 5 16.68 -61.76 -11.85
N LEU A 6 16.03 -60.61 -11.65
CA LEU A 6 14.72 -60.36 -10.99
C LEU A 6 14.70 -58.87 -10.60
N CYS A 7 13.99 -57.95 -11.26
CA CYS A 7 12.54 -57.82 -11.25
C CYS A 7 12.10 -56.90 -12.39
N ARG A 8 11.52 -57.48 -13.45
CA ARG A 8 10.44 -56.86 -14.24
C ARG A 8 9.13 -57.50 -13.78
N TRP A 9 8.03 -56.77 -13.93
CA TRP A 9 6.63 -57.14 -13.71
C TRP A 9 6.06 -56.82 -12.32
N VAL A 10 5.38 -55.67 -12.18
CA VAL A 10 3.92 -55.55 -12.34
C VAL A 10 3.61 -54.13 -12.82
N ALA A 11 3.06 -54.02 -14.02
CA ALA A 11 2.33 -52.85 -14.48
C ALA A 11 0.87 -53.04 -14.05
N PHE A 12 0.24 -52.08 -13.37
CA PHE A 12 -1.21 -51.90 -13.42
C PHE A 12 -1.59 -50.49 -12.93
N GLN A 13 -2.08 -49.69 -13.88
CA GLN A 13 -3.12 -48.67 -13.78
C GLN A 13 -3.09 -47.65 -12.61
N ALA A 14 -2.68 -46.43 -12.95
CA ALA A 14 -3.55 -45.25 -12.79
C ALA A 14 -2.98 -44.10 -13.63
N ILE A 15 -3.47 -43.94 -14.86
CA ILE A 15 -3.41 -42.65 -15.56
C ILE A 15 -4.40 -41.76 -14.80
N VAL A 16 -3.94 -41.16 -13.69
CA VAL A 16 -4.63 -40.02 -13.12
C VAL A 16 -4.37 -38.89 -14.09
N LEU A 17 -5.40 -38.59 -14.88
CA LEU A 17 -5.56 -37.35 -15.61
C LEU A 17 -5.53 -36.22 -14.59
N GLY A 18 -4.34 -35.84 -14.14
CA GLY A 18 -4.10 -34.68 -13.31
C GLY A 18 -4.35 -33.48 -14.19
N ILE A 19 -5.61 -33.04 -14.25
CA ILE A 19 -5.97 -31.71 -14.72
C ILE A 19 -5.27 -30.76 -13.77
N LEU A 20 -4.03 -30.41 -14.09
CA LEU A 20 -3.38 -29.20 -13.65
C LEU A 20 -4.26 -28.07 -14.17
N PHE A 21 -5.29 -27.72 -13.40
CA PHE A 21 -5.80 -26.37 -13.39
C PHE A 21 -4.61 -25.52 -12.94
N ALA A 22 -3.80 -25.09 -13.92
CA ALA A 22 -2.97 -23.92 -13.78
C ALA A 22 -3.96 -22.78 -13.54
N GLN A 23 -4.34 -22.60 -12.28
CA GLN A 23 -5.04 -21.40 -11.84
C GLN A 23 -4.00 -20.31 -11.95
N ALA A 24 -3.87 -19.76 -13.16
CA ALA A 24 -3.31 -18.43 -13.35
C ALA A 24 -4.18 -17.54 -12.48
N SER A 25 -3.76 -17.36 -11.23
CA SER A 25 -4.33 -16.35 -10.36
C SER A 25 -4.27 -15.09 -11.20
N PRO A 26 -5.41 -14.43 -11.48
CA PRO A 26 -5.37 -13.21 -12.23
C PRO A 26 -4.50 -12.26 -11.43
N VAL A 27 -3.26 -12.06 -11.89
CA VAL A 27 -2.50 -10.88 -11.52
C VAL A 27 -3.42 -9.77 -12.00
N LEU A 28 -4.11 -9.11 -11.06
CA LEU A 28 -5.01 -8.00 -11.37
C LEU A 28 -4.24 -7.09 -12.32
N ALA A 29 -4.71 -7.00 -13.56
CA ALA A 29 -4.06 -6.20 -14.57
C ALA A 29 -3.92 -4.80 -14.00
N GLY A 30 -2.67 -4.37 -13.79
CA GLY A 30 -2.41 -3.06 -13.21
C GLY A 30 -3.10 -1.97 -14.03
N PHE A 31 -3.49 -0.88 -13.37
CA PHE A 31 -4.08 0.28 -14.05
C PHE A 31 -3.12 1.46 -14.00
N GLY A 32 -3.27 2.39 -14.93
CA GLY A 32 -2.44 3.57 -14.99
C GLY A 32 -3.08 4.74 -14.25
N ILE A 33 -2.28 5.48 -13.50
CA ILE A 33 -2.65 6.81 -12.99
C ILE A 33 -1.57 7.83 -13.36
N LYS A 34 -1.96 9.11 -13.46
CA LYS A 34 -1.03 10.23 -13.40
C LYS A 34 -1.26 10.95 -12.08
N ALA A 35 -0.19 11.27 -11.38
CA ALA A 35 -0.28 11.91 -10.09
C ALA A 35 0.66 13.11 -9.98
N ASP A 36 0.14 14.17 -9.34
CA ASP A 36 0.89 15.38 -9.03
C ASP A 36 1.34 15.34 -7.57
N PHE A 37 2.58 15.75 -7.34
CA PHE A 37 3.17 15.78 -6.01
C PHE A 37 2.63 16.98 -5.22
N GLU A 38 1.90 16.73 -4.13
CA GLU A 38 1.33 17.77 -3.25
C GLU A 38 2.26 18.12 -2.08
N GLY A 39 3.45 17.51 -2.02
CA GLY A 39 4.40 17.68 -0.94
C GLY A 39 4.51 16.44 -0.06
N THR A 40 5.00 16.63 1.16
CA THR A 40 5.12 15.56 2.15
C THR A 40 4.11 15.77 3.26
N ARG A 41 3.74 14.71 3.99
CA ARG A 41 2.72 14.81 5.05
C ARG A 41 3.15 15.75 6.17
N PHE A 42 4.42 15.71 6.58
CA PHE A 42 4.94 16.49 7.70
C PHE A 42 5.75 17.71 7.20
N GLN A 43 5.10 18.55 6.38
CA GLN A 43 5.71 19.77 5.79
C GLN A 43 6.46 20.64 6.82
N GLY A 44 7.54 21.30 6.38
CA GLY A 44 8.35 22.21 7.21
C GLY A 44 9.52 21.50 7.91
N ASN A 45 9.73 21.80 9.21
CA ASN A 45 10.79 21.23 10.05
C ASN A 45 10.66 19.70 10.28
N GLY A 46 9.64 19.04 9.71
CA GLY A 46 9.38 17.61 9.84
C GLY A 46 10.07 16.74 8.80
N ARG A 47 10.83 17.29 7.85
CA ARG A 47 11.65 16.47 6.94
C ARG A 47 12.96 16.11 7.60
N GLU A 48 13.22 14.81 7.75
CA GLU A 48 14.48 14.35 8.33
C GLU A 48 15.51 14.14 7.23
N ALA A 49 16.67 14.79 7.37
CA ALA A 49 17.82 14.52 6.54
C ALA A 49 18.55 13.28 7.06
N VAL A 50 18.57 12.21 6.27
CA VAL A 50 19.27 10.97 6.59
C VAL A 50 20.39 10.74 5.58
N LYS A 51 21.56 10.34 6.09
CA LYS A 51 22.68 9.87 5.30
C LYS A 51 22.54 8.37 5.11
N VAL A 52 22.39 7.96 3.86
CA VAL A 52 22.25 6.55 3.48
C VAL A 52 23.40 6.10 2.60
N LYS A 53 23.64 4.81 2.59
CA LYS A 53 24.63 4.10 1.77
C LYS A 53 23.94 2.84 1.23
N LEU A 54 24.13 2.56 -0.06
CA LEU A 54 23.59 1.37 -0.71
C LEU A 54 24.74 0.63 -1.39
N ALA A 55 24.84 -0.70 -1.28
CA ALA A 55 25.91 -1.44 -1.93
C ALA A 55 25.96 -1.14 -3.45
N GLY A 56 27.14 -0.80 -3.96
CA GLY A 56 27.34 -0.37 -5.35
C GLY A 56 26.98 1.10 -5.64
N HIS A 57 26.36 1.81 -4.69
CA HIS A 57 26.03 3.23 -4.80
C HIS A 57 26.69 3.99 -3.63
N GLY A 58 27.27 5.16 -3.89
CA GLY A 58 27.97 5.92 -2.85
C GLY A 58 27.07 6.32 -1.66
N ARG A 59 27.66 7.08 -0.73
CA ARG A 59 26.88 7.73 0.33
C ARG A 59 26.11 8.91 -0.25
N THR A 60 24.86 9.08 0.17
CA THR A 60 24.05 10.23 -0.22
C THR A 60 23.22 10.74 0.96
N ASN A 61 22.98 12.05 1.00
CA ASN A 61 22.03 12.64 1.92
C ASN A 61 20.68 12.72 1.22
N VAL A 62 19.65 12.18 1.86
CA VAL A 62 18.28 12.15 1.36
C VAL A 62 17.34 12.74 2.40
N TYR A 63 16.29 13.41 1.94
CA TYR A 63 15.17 13.78 2.79
C TYR A 63 14.16 12.65 2.74
N VAL A 64 13.76 12.17 3.91
CA VAL A 64 12.80 11.08 4.06
C VAL A 64 11.53 11.58 4.73
N ASP A 65 10.39 11.22 4.16
CA ASP A 65 9.06 11.56 4.66
C ASP A 65 8.01 10.70 3.92
N GLU A 66 6.76 10.72 4.40
CA GLU A 66 5.60 10.21 3.68
C GLU A 66 5.20 11.21 2.59
N LEU A 67 5.10 10.74 1.34
CA LEU A 67 4.78 11.57 0.18
C LEU A 67 3.26 11.65 -0.01
N LYS A 68 2.75 12.82 -0.39
CA LYS A 68 1.33 13.06 -0.70
C LYS A 68 1.15 13.35 -2.18
N TRP A 69 0.17 12.68 -2.79
CA TRP A 69 -0.04 12.70 -4.24
C TRP A 69 -1.51 12.88 -4.58
N LYS A 70 -1.81 13.74 -5.56
CA LYS A 70 -3.14 13.88 -6.12
C LYS A 70 -3.23 13.24 -7.49
N VAL A 71 -4.19 12.34 -7.67
CA VAL A 71 -4.45 11.70 -8.95
C VAL A 71 -5.11 12.71 -9.90
N THR A 72 -4.45 13.03 -11.00
CA THR A 72 -4.94 13.99 -12.01
C THR A 72 -5.49 13.33 -13.26
N GLU A 73 -5.03 12.12 -13.57
CA GLU A 73 -5.57 11.31 -14.68
C GLU A 73 -5.58 9.83 -14.29
N SER A 74 -6.46 9.04 -14.90
CA SER A 74 -6.46 7.58 -14.73
C SER A 74 -6.92 6.88 -16.01
N THR A 75 -6.45 5.64 -16.22
CA THR A 75 -6.97 4.77 -17.28
C THR A 75 -8.39 4.29 -16.93
N ASN A 76 -9.15 3.83 -17.94
CA ASN A 76 -10.59 3.58 -17.80
C ASN A 76 -11.01 2.69 -16.60
N ALA A 77 -10.15 1.77 -16.17
CA ALA A 77 -10.42 0.88 -15.03
C ALA A 77 -10.42 1.58 -13.65
N ALA A 78 -9.88 2.80 -13.55
CA ALA A 78 -9.73 3.54 -12.29
C ALA A 78 -10.17 5.01 -12.39
N LYS A 79 -11.13 5.33 -13.28
CA LYS A 79 -11.68 6.70 -13.43
C LYS A 79 -12.13 7.34 -12.11
N SER A 80 -12.67 6.55 -11.18
CA SER A 80 -13.09 7.02 -9.85
C SER A 80 -11.93 7.49 -8.97
N ALA A 81 -10.68 7.18 -9.32
CA ALA A 81 -9.51 7.66 -8.59
C ALA A 81 -9.15 9.11 -8.93
N VAL A 82 -9.64 9.70 -10.03
CA VAL A 82 -9.29 11.10 -10.39
C VAL A 82 -9.81 12.06 -9.32
N GLY A 83 -8.95 12.97 -8.88
CA GLY A 83 -9.22 13.89 -7.78
C GLY A 83 -8.97 13.30 -6.38
N SER A 84 -8.78 11.98 -6.27
CA SER A 84 -8.37 11.37 -5.01
C SER A 84 -6.92 11.73 -4.66
N VAL A 85 -6.62 11.65 -3.37
CA VAL A 85 -5.28 11.83 -2.83
C VAL A 85 -4.84 10.55 -2.16
N PHE A 86 -3.58 10.16 -2.35
CA PHE A 86 -2.99 9.03 -1.67
C PHE A 86 -1.64 9.42 -1.05
N SER A 87 -1.25 8.65 -0.04
CA SER A 87 0.07 8.74 0.56
C SER A 87 0.90 7.52 0.24
N SER A 88 2.22 7.68 0.18
CA SER A 88 3.14 6.61 -0.17
C SER A 88 4.54 6.82 0.39
N PHE A 89 5.30 5.74 0.44
CA PHE A 89 6.73 5.72 0.73
C PHE A 89 7.53 5.30 -0.50
N CYS A 90 8.75 5.77 -0.57
CA CYS A 90 9.66 5.52 -1.67
C CYS A 90 10.23 4.10 -1.59
N ILE A 91 10.31 3.40 -2.71
CA ILE A 91 10.98 2.07 -2.78
C ILE A 91 12.20 2.08 -3.72
N ALA A 92 12.49 3.21 -4.36
CA ALA A 92 13.66 3.40 -5.19
C ALA A 92 14.60 4.48 -4.61
N LEU A 93 15.90 4.18 -4.51
CA LEU A 93 16.99 5.11 -4.25
C LEU A 93 17.83 5.24 -5.54
N PRO A 94 18.34 6.44 -5.92
CA PRO A 94 18.13 7.79 -5.38
C PRO A 94 17.19 8.65 -6.27
N GLU A 95 16.20 8.04 -6.91
CA GLU A 95 15.33 8.75 -7.85
C GLU A 95 14.46 9.80 -7.15
N PRO A 96 14.28 11.00 -7.73
CA PRO A 96 13.42 12.03 -7.13
C PRO A 96 11.93 11.73 -7.34
N ALA A 97 11.11 12.22 -6.42
CA ALA A 97 9.67 12.36 -6.62
C ALA A 97 9.40 13.49 -7.63
N ILE A 98 8.74 13.18 -8.74
CA ILE A 98 8.45 14.13 -9.82
C ILE A 98 6.93 14.31 -9.93
N SER A 99 6.46 15.55 -9.96
CA SER A 99 5.04 15.85 -10.18
C SER A 99 4.62 15.56 -11.63
N GLY A 100 3.38 15.13 -11.86
CA GLY A 100 2.87 14.75 -13.18
C GLY A 100 3.36 13.37 -13.65
N THR A 101 3.91 12.56 -12.75
CA THR A 101 4.42 11.21 -13.05
C THR A 101 3.28 10.24 -13.35
N ARG A 102 3.44 9.42 -14.40
CA ARG A 102 2.55 8.29 -14.66
C ARG A 102 3.04 7.05 -13.91
N TYR A 103 2.16 6.45 -13.14
CA TYR A 103 2.38 5.22 -12.40
C TYR A 103 1.56 4.08 -12.99
N GLN A 104 2.17 2.91 -13.10
CA GLN A 104 1.45 1.64 -13.17
C GLN A 104 1.17 1.19 -11.75
N VAL A 105 -0.11 0.98 -11.45
CA VAL A 105 -0.59 0.65 -10.11
C VAL A 105 -0.90 -0.84 -10.05
N GLN A 106 -0.28 -1.52 -9.10
CA GLN A 106 -0.53 -2.92 -8.81
C GLN A 106 -1.01 -3.06 -7.36
N ASP A 107 -2.19 -3.64 -7.19
CA ASP A 107 -2.65 -4.10 -5.88
C ASP A 107 -2.10 -5.51 -5.61
N VAL A 108 -1.56 -5.68 -4.42
CA VAL A 108 -1.00 -6.95 -3.94
C VAL A 108 -1.81 -7.38 -2.71
N ALA A 109 -2.60 -8.42 -2.88
CA ALA A 109 -3.35 -9.03 -1.79
C ALA A 109 -2.41 -9.79 -0.84
N VAL A 110 -2.81 -9.92 0.43
CA VAL A 110 -2.06 -10.69 1.44
C VAL A 110 -1.87 -12.15 1.00
N SER A 111 -2.82 -12.73 0.28
CA SER A 111 -2.73 -14.08 -0.30
C SER A 111 -1.61 -14.25 -1.34
N GLN A 112 -1.08 -13.14 -1.88
CA GLN A 112 0.03 -13.13 -2.83
C GLN A 112 1.38 -12.91 -2.13
N PHE A 113 1.40 -12.80 -0.80
CA PHE A 113 2.65 -12.74 -0.05
C PHE A 113 3.34 -14.11 -0.12
N GLY A 114 4.66 -14.11 -0.30
CA GLY A 114 5.43 -15.34 -0.54
C GLY A 114 5.56 -15.78 -2.00
N SER A 115 4.71 -15.32 -2.94
CA SER A 115 4.71 -15.81 -4.33
C SER A 115 5.51 -14.96 -5.33
N GLY A 116 6.06 -13.81 -4.92
CA GLY A 116 6.86 -12.94 -5.81
C GLY A 116 6.05 -12.32 -6.95
N ALA A 117 4.77 -12.01 -6.70
CA ALA A 117 3.83 -11.50 -7.70
C ALA A 117 4.14 -10.07 -8.21
N SER A 118 5.24 -9.46 -7.80
CA SER A 118 5.73 -8.17 -8.28
C SER A 118 7.25 -8.24 -8.47
N PHE A 119 7.89 -7.12 -8.80
CA PHE A 119 9.36 -7.06 -8.83
C PHE A 119 9.99 -7.23 -7.44
N LEU A 120 9.19 -7.22 -6.37
CA LEU A 120 9.59 -7.58 -5.02
C LEU A 120 9.38 -9.08 -4.81
N CYS A 121 10.35 -9.74 -4.18
CA CYS A 121 10.20 -11.16 -3.85
C CYS A 121 9.17 -11.38 -2.76
N GLY A 122 8.63 -12.60 -2.65
CA GLY A 122 7.57 -12.93 -1.70
C GLY A 122 7.88 -12.60 -0.24
N ARG A 123 9.15 -12.74 0.17
CA ARG A 123 9.62 -12.37 1.52
C ARG A 123 9.56 -10.87 1.78
N GLN A 124 9.91 -10.05 0.78
CA GLN A 124 9.83 -8.60 0.88
C GLN A 124 8.40 -8.13 1.00
N LEU A 125 7.49 -8.69 0.20
CA LEU A 125 6.06 -8.38 0.28
C LEU A 125 5.49 -8.73 1.66
N THR A 126 5.88 -9.88 2.22
CA THR A 126 5.48 -10.28 3.58
C THR A 126 5.98 -9.28 4.63
N ALA A 127 7.27 -8.93 4.57
CA ALA A 127 7.87 -8.00 5.52
C ALA A 127 7.30 -6.57 5.41
N LEU A 128 7.09 -6.08 4.19
CA LEU A 128 6.43 -4.78 3.95
C LEU A 128 4.98 -4.81 4.44
N GLY A 129 4.23 -5.87 4.13
CA GLY A 129 2.86 -6.05 4.59
C GLY A 129 2.77 -5.99 6.12
N SER A 130 3.69 -6.66 6.80
CA SER A 130 3.82 -6.60 8.26
C SER A 130 4.24 -5.23 8.79
N LEU A 131 5.16 -4.54 8.11
CA LEU A 131 5.61 -3.21 8.51
C LEU A 131 4.42 -2.22 8.48
N PHE A 132 3.68 -2.20 7.38
CA PHE A 132 2.47 -1.38 7.25
C PHE A 132 1.42 -1.76 8.29
N TYR A 133 1.12 -3.06 8.46
CA TYR A 133 0.12 -3.52 9.44
C TYR A 133 0.43 -3.10 10.88
N ASN A 134 1.69 -3.20 11.31
CA ASN A 134 2.05 -2.99 12.72
C ASN A 134 2.40 -1.53 13.06
N PHE A 135 2.88 -0.75 12.08
CA PHE A 135 3.56 0.51 12.37
C PHE A 135 3.09 1.72 11.55
N TYR A 136 2.27 1.56 10.51
CA TYR A 136 1.81 2.71 9.71
C TYR A 136 1.05 3.74 10.56
N ASP A 137 0.21 3.28 11.49
CA ASP A 137 -0.55 4.16 12.40
C ASP A 137 0.34 4.94 13.38
N ARG A 138 1.62 4.53 13.54
CA ARG A 138 2.61 5.22 14.37
C ARG A 138 3.37 6.30 13.59
N VAL A 139 3.13 6.43 12.29
CA VAL A 139 3.70 7.50 11.46
C VAL A 139 2.90 8.78 11.70
N THR A 140 3.31 9.53 12.72
CA THR A 140 2.61 10.74 13.20
C THR A 140 3.44 12.02 13.11
N ASN A 141 4.73 11.90 12.81
CA ASN A 141 5.66 13.02 12.63
C ASN A 141 6.85 12.63 11.74
N GLY A 142 7.70 13.60 11.44
CA GLY A 142 8.91 13.46 10.64
C GLY A 142 9.83 12.32 11.06
N ALA A 143 10.18 12.24 12.35
CA ALA A 143 11.06 11.20 12.87
C ALA A 143 10.47 9.79 12.69
N THR A 144 9.16 9.62 12.92
CA THR A 144 8.47 8.33 12.70
C THR A 144 8.34 8.00 11.21
N ALA A 145 8.10 8.98 10.34
CA ALA A 145 8.05 8.77 8.89
C ALA A 145 9.42 8.39 8.33
N ALA A 146 10.48 9.04 8.82
CA ALA A 146 11.86 8.71 8.51
C ALA A 146 12.21 7.29 8.92
N ALA A 147 11.88 6.89 10.15
CA ALA A 147 12.11 5.52 10.62
C ALA A 147 11.35 4.50 9.75
N PHE A 148 10.12 4.83 9.33
CA PHE A 148 9.33 3.98 8.44
C PHE A 148 10.00 3.83 7.07
N GLN A 149 10.46 4.94 6.50
CA GLN A 149 11.12 4.98 5.19
C GLN A 149 12.45 4.19 5.20
N LEU A 150 13.23 4.25 6.28
CA LEU A 150 14.44 3.44 6.43
C LEU A 150 14.11 1.94 6.50
N ALA A 151 13.08 1.56 7.24
CA ALA A 151 12.62 0.17 7.30
C ALA A 151 12.14 -0.34 5.93
N VAL A 152 11.44 0.49 5.15
CA VAL A 152 11.05 0.17 3.77
C VAL A 152 12.27 -0.11 2.90
N TRP A 153 13.29 0.77 2.91
CA TRP A 153 14.49 0.57 2.10
C TRP A 153 15.32 -0.63 2.51
N GLU A 154 15.44 -0.88 3.81
CA GLU A 154 16.10 -2.07 4.35
C GLU A 154 15.45 -3.35 3.80
N ILE A 155 14.12 -3.43 3.83
CA ILE A 155 13.40 -4.60 3.29
C ILE A 155 13.58 -4.71 1.77
N VAL A 156 13.59 -3.59 1.05
CA VAL A 156 13.70 -3.58 -0.43
C VAL A 156 15.11 -3.92 -0.92
N TYR A 157 16.15 -3.44 -0.24
CA TYR A 157 17.53 -3.54 -0.73
C TYR A 157 18.38 -4.60 -0.05
N ASP A 158 18.04 -5.00 1.19
CA ASP A 158 18.75 -6.07 1.88
C ASP A 158 18.06 -7.43 1.69
N THR A 159 18.28 -7.99 0.50
CA THR A 159 17.72 -9.28 0.06
C THR A 159 18.64 -10.47 0.33
N SER A 160 19.93 -10.21 0.57
CA SER A 160 20.99 -11.22 0.51
C SER A 160 21.41 -11.70 1.91
N GLY A 161 20.71 -12.72 2.38
CA GLY A 161 21.39 -13.82 3.08
C GLY A 161 21.36 -13.75 4.60
N ARG A 162 20.79 -14.83 5.16
CA ARG A 162 20.60 -15.17 6.57
C ARG A 162 19.31 -14.61 7.17
N SER A 163 18.54 -15.56 7.62
CA SER A 163 17.23 -15.53 8.26
C SER A 163 17.18 -14.78 9.60
N SER A 164 18.05 -13.80 9.86
CA SER A 164 18.08 -13.13 11.16
C SER A 164 18.37 -11.64 11.05
N ARG A 165 17.25 -10.90 10.92
CA ARG A 165 17.03 -9.50 11.31
C ARG A 165 17.61 -8.47 10.35
N TYR A 166 16.69 -7.87 9.59
CA TYR A 166 16.87 -6.55 8.98
C TYR A 166 17.53 -5.58 9.98
N ASP A 167 18.51 -4.82 9.51
CA ASP A 167 19.27 -3.90 10.33
C ASP A 167 19.80 -2.75 9.48
N VAL A 168 19.20 -1.56 9.64
CA VAL A 168 19.56 -0.37 8.86
C VAL A 168 20.97 0.14 9.15
N THR A 169 21.76 -0.54 9.98
CA THR A 169 23.12 -0.15 10.36
C THR A 169 24.19 -1.01 9.70
N ASN A 170 23.81 -2.05 8.99
CA ASN A 170 24.71 -3.00 8.33
C ASN A 170 24.10 -3.53 7.03
N GLY A 171 24.86 -4.33 6.27
CA GLY A 171 24.33 -4.99 5.07
C GLY A 171 24.37 -4.10 3.83
N ASN A 172 23.49 -4.39 2.87
CA ASN A 172 23.46 -3.73 1.57
C ASN A 172 22.93 -2.30 1.67
N PHE A 173 21.93 -2.08 2.52
CA PHE A 173 21.41 -0.75 2.82
C PHE A 173 21.86 -0.32 4.21
N GLN A 174 22.38 0.89 4.35
CA GLN A 174 22.82 1.42 5.64
C GLN A 174 22.39 2.87 5.79
N ALA A 175 21.89 3.23 6.95
CA ALA A 175 21.71 4.59 7.43
C ALA A 175 22.80 4.91 8.46
N GLU A 176 23.51 6.02 8.26
CA GLU A 176 24.73 6.33 9.02
C GLU A 176 24.49 7.37 10.14
N ASN A 177 23.66 8.38 9.90
CA ASN A 177 23.33 9.41 10.90
C ASN A 177 21.98 9.12 11.61
N GLN A 178 21.53 10.02 12.49
CA GLN A 178 20.21 9.93 13.15
C GLN A 178 20.01 8.67 14.00
N ARG A 179 20.80 8.53 15.08
CA ARG A 179 20.81 7.34 15.96
C ARG A 179 19.41 6.97 16.49
N SER A 180 18.58 7.95 16.84
CA SER A 180 17.21 7.74 17.32
C SER A 180 16.31 7.13 16.24
N ILE A 181 16.35 7.67 15.03
CA ILE A 181 15.57 7.21 13.87
C ILE A 181 16.00 5.79 13.46
N ARG A 182 17.31 5.55 13.41
CA ARG A 182 17.86 4.21 13.14
C ARG A 182 17.43 3.18 14.16
N ARG A 183 17.48 3.53 15.46
CA ARG A 183 17.01 2.65 16.54
C ARG A 183 15.53 2.35 16.38
N MET A 184 14.70 3.37 16.12
CA MET A 184 13.26 3.20 15.91
C MET A 184 12.97 2.28 14.72
N SER A 185 13.67 2.47 13.60
CA SER A 185 13.57 1.60 12.42
C SER A 185 13.93 0.15 12.76
N ASN A 186 15.04 -0.08 13.47
CA ASN A 186 15.46 -1.43 13.87
C ASN A 186 14.49 -2.08 14.88
N ASP A 187 13.92 -1.30 15.79
CA ASP A 187 12.90 -1.79 16.73
C ASP A 187 11.66 -2.28 15.96
N TRP A 188 11.21 -1.56 14.92
CA TRP A 188 10.08 -1.97 14.07
C TRP A 188 10.41 -3.19 13.21
N LEU A 189 11.60 -3.20 12.60
CA LEU A 189 12.10 -4.32 11.81
C LEU A 189 12.26 -5.61 12.64
N GLY A 190 12.67 -5.49 13.91
CA GLY A 190 12.79 -6.60 14.84
C GLY A 190 11.45 -7.14 15.35
N ALA A 191 10.37 -6.37 15.18
CA ALA A 191 9.02 -6.70 15.65
C ALA A 191 8.06 -7.04 14.48
N LEU A 192 8.58 -7.32 13.28
CA LEU A 192 7.78 -7.81 12.17
C LEU A 192 7.18 -9.19 12.50
N THR A 193 5.99 -9.43 11.98
CA THR A 193 5.15 -10.61 12.16
C THR A 193 4.83 -11.24 10.80
N ASN A 194 4.04 -12.32 10.78
CA ASN A 194 3.49 -12.88 9.54
C ASN A 194 2.13 -12.28 9.15
N ASN A 195 1.62 -11.33 9.92
CA ASN A 195 0.41 -10.58 9.56
C ASN A 195 0.74 -9.51 8.54
N GLY A 196 -0.24 -9.09 7.75
CA GLY A 196 -0.05 -7.98 6.83
C GLY A 196 -1.36 -7.40 6.33
N VAL A 197 -1.24 -6.23 5.69
CA VAL A 197 -2.33 -5.57 4.99
C VAL A 197 -2.11 -5.66 3.48
N PRO A 198 -3.18 -5.60 2.65
CA PRO A 198 -3.01 -5.43 1.22
C PRO A 198 -2.18 -4.18 0.91
N LEU A 199 -1.26 -4.30 -0.04
CA LEU A 199 -0.37 -3.23 -0.44
C LEU A 199 -0.72 -2.75 -1.84
N ARG A 200 -0.39 -1.50 -2.12
CA ARG A 200 -0.44 -0.92 -3.46
C ARG A 200 0.95 -0.46 -3.85
N ILE A 201 1.42 -0.93 -5.01
CA ILE A 201 2.72 -0.60 -5.57
C ILE A 201 2.50 0.32 -6.76
N TYR A 202 3.26 1.41 -6.80
CA TYR A 202 3.23 2.42 -7.85
C TYR A 202 4.59 2.38 -8.57
N THR A 203 4.64 1.77 -9.76
CA THR A 203 5.87 1.70 -10.56
C THR A 203 5.88 2.75 -11.64
N THR A 204 7.05 3.29 -11.94
CA THR A 204 7.25 4.23 -13.03
C THR A 204 8.62 4.03 -13.65
N ASN A 205 8.77 4.43 -14.92
CA ASN A 205 10.06 4.52 -15.60
C ASN A 205 10.63 5.95 -15.56
N ARG A 206 9.95 6.88 -14.89
CA ARG A 206 10.29 8.30 -14.88
C ARG A 206 10.17 8.87 -13.46
N GLY A 207 11.24 8.70 -12.70
CA GLY A 207 11.30 9.11 -11.29
C GLY A 207 11.02 7.95 -10.35
N GLN A 208 10.71 8.26 -9.10
CA GLN A 208 10.71 7.28 -8.02
C GLN A 208 9.48 6.38 -7.97
N SER A 209 9.71 5.06 -7.95
CA SER A 209 8.68 4.07 -7.62
C SER A 209 8.33 4.08 -6.11
N GLN A 210 7.09 3.73 -5.78
CA GLN A 210 6.53 3.91 -4.43
C GLN A 210 5.63 2.76 -3.98
N ILE A 211 5.33 2.73 -2.69
CA ILE A 211 4.44 1.77 -2.05
C ILE A 211 3.52 2.45 -1.03
N GLY A 212 2.30 1.95 -0.88
CA GLY A 212 1.34 2.37 0.13
C GLY A 212 0.37 1.24 0.50
N MET A 213 -0.60 1.54 1.37
CA MET A 213 -1.68 0.59 1.71
C MET A 213 -2.75 0.55 0.62
N SER A 214 -3.42 -0.59 0.48
CA SER A 214 -4.60 -0.77 -0.40
C SER A 214 -5.84 -1.14 0.43
N PRO A 215 -7.00 -0.45 0.26
CA PRO A 215 -7.15 0.80 -0.50
C PRO A 215 -6.32 1.93 0.13
N PRO A 216 -6.00 3.01 -0.61
CA PRO A 216 -5.23 4.12 -0.08
C PRO A 216 -5.91 4.68 1.16
N VAL A 217 -5.15 4.87 2.24
CA VAL A 217 -5.67 5.57 3.42
C VAL A 217 -6.00 7.00 2.97
N PRO A 218 -7.26 7.45 3.09
CA PRO A 218 -7.61 8.81 2.73
C PRO A 218 -6.80 9.78 3.58
N SER A 219 -5.91 10.56 2.95
CA SER A 219 -5.04 11.53 3.63
C SER A 219 -5.77 12.76 4.20
N ASN A 220 -7.11 12.78 4.07
CA ASN A 220 -8.01 13.76 4.66
C ASN A 220 -9.21 13.04 5.32
N LEU A 221 -8.99 12.47 6.50
CA LEU A 221 -10.05 12.37 7.50
C LEU A 221 -9.82 13.46 8.55
N SER A 222 -9.87 14.73 8.13
CA SER A 222 -10.70 15.62 8.93
C SER A 222 -12.07 14.97 8.82
N ALA A 223 -12.54 14.34 9.90
CA ALA A 223 -13.91 13.91 9.99
C ALA A 223 -14.74 15.19 9.81
N VAL A 224 -15.02 15.57 8.56
CA VAL A 224 -16.14 16.44 8.25
C VAL A 224 -17.30 15.62 8.80
N PRO A 225 -17.94 16.06 9.90
CA PRO A 225 -19.15 15.40 10.34
C PRO A 225 -20.04 15.44 9.10
N GLU A 226 -20.32 14.28 8.51
CA GLU A 226 -21.34 14.21 7.48
C GLU A 226 -22.54 14.89 8.11
N PRO A 227 -23.00 16.03 7.56
CA PRO A 227 -23.96 16.81 8.27
C PRO A 227 -25.19 15.91 8.37
N PHE A 228 -25.53 15.54 9.60
CA PHE A 228 -26.76 14.83 9.96
C PHE A 228 -28.02 15.56 9.43
N SER A 229 -27.87 16.73 8.78
CA SER A 229 -28.91 17.47 8.09
C SER A 229 -29.59 16.70 6.96
N ALA A 230 -28.95 15.75 6.27
CA ALA A 230 -29.64 14.99 5.20
C ALA A 230 -30.78 14.11 5.76
N VAL A 231 -30.63 13.58 6.98
CA VAL A 231 -31.67 12.79 7.66
C VAL A 231 -32.69 13.69 8.37
N VAL A 232 -32.26 14.82 8.92
CA VAL A 232 -33.17 15.75 9.63
C VAL A 232 -34.15 16.45 8.65
N TRP A 233 -33.70 16.84 7.45
CA TRP A 233 -34.59 17.49 6.47
C TRP A 233 -35.61 16.54 5.84
N SER A 234 -35.27 15.25 5.66
CA SER A 234 -36.20 14.25 5.13
C SER A 234 -37.31 13.90 6.14
N VAL A 235 -37.01 13.90 7.44
CA VAL A 235 -38.02 13.70 8.49
C VAL A 235 -38.93 14.93 8.66
N LEU A 236 -38.39 16.16 8.61
CA LEU A 236 -39.19 17.38 8.71
C LEU A 236 -40.13 17.59 7.50
N GLY A 237 -39.68 17.24 6.29
CA GLY A 237 -40.51 17.29 5.08
C GLY A 237 -41.74 16.37 5.15
N CYS A 238 -41.57 15.16 5.68
CA CYS A 238 -42.67 14.18 5.82
C CYS A 238 -43.73 14.63 6.83
N VAL A 239 -43.36 15.27 7.93
CA VAL A 239 -44.31 15.76 8.95
C VAL A 239 -45.11 16.97 8.44
N ALA A 240 -44.48 17.89 7.70
CA ALA A 240 -45.15 19.03 7.10
C ALA A 240 -46.16 18.61 6.00
N GLY A 241 -45.83 17.59 5.21
CA GLY A 241 -46.74 17.03 4.19
C GLY A 241 -48.02 16.44 4.77
N ILE A 242 -47.93 15.70 5.88
CA ILE A 242 -49.08 15.07 6.54
C ILE A 242 -50.00 16.13 7.20
N ALA A 243 -49.43 17.19 7.79
CA ALA A 243 -50.20 18.28 8.38
C ALA A 243 -50.95 19.12 7.32
N GLY A 244 -50.34 19.33 6.14
CA GLY A 244 -50.96 20.04 5.03
C GLY A 244 -52.13 19.29 4.38
N TRP A 245 -52.07 17.96 4.31
CA TRP A 245 -53.11 17.14 3.68
C TRP A 245 -54.43 17.11 4.49
N ARG A 246 -54.35 17.19 5.82
CA ARG A 246 -55.55 17.18 6.70
C ARG A 246 -56.39 18.46 6.59
N ARG A 247 -55.77 19.62 6.34
CA ARG A 247 -56.50 20.90 6.27
C ARG A 247 -57.35 21.08 5.00
N ARG A 248 -57.05 20.33 3.92
CA ARG A 248 -57.81 20.43 2.66
C ARG A 248 -59.16 19.71 2.67
N ARG A 249 -59.50 18.96 3.73
CA ARG A 249 -60.78 18.22 3.82
C ARG A 249 -61.90 18.99 4.53
N SER A 250 -61.66 20.21 5.01
CA SER A 250 -62.63 20.96 5.82
C SER A 250 -63.44 22.02 5.07
N HIS A 251 -63.23 22.21 3.76
CA HIS A 251 -64.03 23.16 2.96
C HIS A 251 -64.75 22.42 1.82
N THR A 252 -65.83 21.74 2.17
CA THR A 252 -66.91 21.41 1.24
C THR A 252 -68.22 21.71 1.95
N THR A 253 -68.52 23.00 2.08
CA THR A 253 -69.79 23.50 2.60
C THR A 253 -70.83 23.36 1.50
N LEU A 254 -71.78 22.45 1.70
CA LEU A 254 -73.00 22.32 0.90
C LEU A 254 -73.86 23.57 1.09
N ALA A 255 -74.17 24.24 -0.01
CA ALA A 255 -75.22 25.24 -0.10
C ALA A 255 -76.58 24.54 -0.28
N ILE A 256 -77.57 24.95 0.50
CA ILE A 256 -79.01 24.77 0.26
C ILE A 256 -79.59 26.17 0.09
#